data_AF-A0A9E1SBC9-F1
#
_entry.id   AF-A0A9E1SBC9-F1
#
_cell.length_a   1.000
_cell.length_b   1.000
_cell.length_c   1.000
_cell.angle_alpha   90.00
_cell.angle_beta   90.00
_cell.angle_gamma   90.00
#
_symmetry.space_group_name_H-M   'P 1'
#
loop_
_entity.id
_entity.type
_entity.pdbx_description
1 polymer ?
#
loop_
_entity_poly.entity_id
_entity_poly.type
_entity_poly.pdbx_seq_one_letter_code
_entity_poly.pdbx_strand_id
1 'polypeptide(L)'
;MKKNLLFALSLIMSISTYHAQCDDPVVVSPLSYCGGGTSIPLEAQGTDPSSIYTINMFDSYGDGWNAHEITLDVGGVTYGPFGITNAQGGFNSETFTVNEGDLISATWQAGGFASEISFNITDNNGVVVFSGVVDDAINYTVPLVGPYTLSWYDAPGGTLLGTGSPLEAVGTSVMPTSSTGSYSFYVTQTGGACTESAAVELVIDITDVNVELTAVGETCTGTADGTFSITTVDCGTAPFSFSVDGGAFGPAPTNLTAGTYVVVVQDDATLESSPITVVIETINTVIPSTPFTADSVLAACGGSASILLDAEASPSGVPTTFTLNMVDSWGDGWNGNAITIYADGVPVLVGATIP
;
A
#
# COMPACT_ATOMS: atom_id res chain seq x y z
N MET A 1 50.49 -49.86 -29.27
CA MET A 1 49.18 -49.96 -28.57
C MET A 1 48.72 -48.54 -28.27
N LYS A 2 47.80 -47.99 -29.07
CA LYS A 2 47.20 -46.68 -28.82
C LYS A 2 46.05 -46.88 -27.83
N LYS A 3 46.14 -46.27 -26.65
CA LYS A 3 45.04 -46.25 -25.67
C LYS A 3 44.08 -45.14 -26.08
N ASN A 4 42.89 -45.51 -26.53
CA ASN A 4 41.80 -44.56 -26.74
C ASN A 4 41.19 -44.22 -25.37
N LEU A 5 41.25 -42.93 -25.01
CA LEU A 5 40.57 -42.39 -23.85
C LEU A 5 39.15 -42.01 -24.30
N LEU A 6 38.15 -42.81 -23.93
CA LEU A 6 36.74 -42.45 -24.10
C LEU A 6 36.38 -41.41 -23.04
N PHE A 7 36.14 -40.17 -23.45
CA PHE A 7 35.40 -39.22 -22.63
C PHE A 7 33.91 -39.52 -22.79
N ALA A 8 33.29 -40.08 -21.76
CA ALA A 8 31.85 -40.08 -21.63
C ALA A 8 31.44 -38.69 -21.16
N LEU A 9 30.89 -37.88 -22.06
CA LEU A 9 30.20 -36.65 -21.73
C LEU A 9 28.88 -37.05 -21.07
N SER A 10 28.86 -37.16 -19.75
CA SER A 10 27.61 -37.25 -19.00
C SER A 10 26.95 -35.88 -19.08
N LEU A 11 25.99 -35.73 -19.99
CA LEU A 11 25.04 -34.63 -19.94
C LEU A 11 24.19 -34.87 -18.69
N ILE A 12 24.65 -34.38 -17.54
CA ILE A 12 23.78 -34.21 -16.39
C ILE A 12 22.84 -33.08 -16.79
N MET A 13 21.69 -33.42 -17.38
CA MET A 13 20.52 -32.56 -17.23
C MET A 13 20.30 -32.51 -15.73
N SER A 14 20.78 -31.44 -15.10
CA SER A 14 20.38 -31.06 -13.76
C SER A 14 18.89 -30.79 -13.84
N ILE A 15 18.12 -31.85 -13.59
CA ILE A 15 16.69 -31.78 -13.35
C ILE A 15 16.55 -30.81 -12.17
N SER A 16 16.00 -29.64 -12.48
CA SER A 16 15.62 -28.60 -11.54
C SER A 16 14.99 -29.25 -10.32
N THR A 17 15.66 -29.15 -9.18
CA THR A 17 15.20 -29.77 -7.93
C THR A 17 13.97 -29.01 -7.47
N TYR A 18 12.84 -29.73 -7.48
CA TYR A 18 11.54 -29.33 -6.96
C TYR A 18 11.67 -28.61 -5.61
N HIS A 19 11.06 -27.42 -5.48
CA HIS A 19 10.59 -26.94 -4.20
C HIS A 19 9.68 -27.98 -3.55
N ALA A 20 9.80 -28.10 -2.23
CA ALA A 20 9.00 -29.04 -1.46
C ALA A 20 7.50 -28.74 -1.54
N GLN A 21 7.10 -27.47 -1.75
CA GLN A 21 5.72 -27.01 -1.88
C GLN A 21 5.67 -25.72 -2.74
N CYS A 22 4.64 -25.52 -3.55
CA CYS A 22 4.38 -24.23 -4.19
C CYS A 22 3.88 -23.23 -3.14
N ASP A 23 4.12 -21.94 -3.41
CA ASP A 23 3.46 -20.87 -2.66
C ASP A 23 1.94 -20.91 -2.88
N ASP A 24 1.22 -20.45 -1.87
CA ASP A 24 -0.24 -20.47 -1.87
C ASP A 24 -0.80 -19.44 -2.87
N PRO A 25 -1.77 -19.84 -3.73
CA PRO A 25 -2.39 -18.92 -4.66
C PRO A 25 -3.15 -17.80 -3.92
N VAL A 26 -3.25 -16.65 -4.56
CA VAL A 26 -3.98 -15.49 -4.00
C VAL A 26 -5.42 -15.48 -4.51
N VAL A 27 -6.38 -15.35 -3.60
CA VAL A 27 -7.82 -15.18 -3.92
C VAL A 27 -8.36 -13.93 -3.22
N VAL A 28 -9.32 -13.25 -3.87
CA VAL A 28 -10.12 -12.20 -3.24
C VAL A 28 -11.39 -12.86 -2.71
N SER A 29 -11.66 -12.75 -1.41
CA SER A 29 -12.73 -13.48 -0.74
C SER A 29 -13.26 -12.68 0.47
N PRO A 30 -14.58 -12.71 0.76
CA PRO A 30 -15.64 -13.31 -0.05
C PRO A 30 -15.91 -12.48 -1.32
N LEU A 31 -16.51 -13.10 -2.33
CA LEU A 31 -17.07 -12.42 -3.51
C LEU A 31 -18.59 -12.57 -3.50
N SER A 32 -19.31 -11.51 -3.89
CA SER A 32 -20.76 -11.52 -3.98
C SER A 32 -21.22 -11.44 -5.43
N TYR A 33 -22.19 -12.27 -5.80
CA TYR A 33 -22.81 -12.29 -7.12
C TYR A 33 -24.32 -12.38 -7.02
N CYS A 34 -24.98 -12.03 -8.12
CA CYS A 34 -26.43 -12.13 -8.25
C CYS A 34 -26.92 -13.56 -8.48
N GLY A 35 -28.05 -13.88 -7.86
CA GLY A 35 -28.80 -15.11 -8.12
C GLY A 35 -29.21 -15.26 -9.59
N GLY A 36 -29.26 -16.52 -10.05
CA GLY A 36 -29.71 -16.85 -11.41
C GLY A 36 -28.67 -16.66 -12.51
N GLY A 37 -27.43 -16.30 -12.17
CA GLY A 37 -26.31 -16.27 -13.12
C GLY A 37 -26.06 -17.63 -13.78
N THR A 38 -25.69 -17.64 -15.05
CA THR A 38 -25.32 -18.88 -15.77
C THR A 38 -23.84 -19.22 -15.68
N SER A 39 -23.05 -18.30 -15.15
CA SER A 39 -21.60 -18.35 -15.03
C SER A 39 -21.22 -17.54 -13.79
N ILE A 40 -20.42 -18.12 -12.91
CA ILE A 40 -19.91 -17.48 -11.70
C ILE A 40 -18.41 -17.78 -11.69
N PRO A 41 -17.55 -16.81 -12.07
CA PRO A 41 -16.13 -17.07 -12.22
C PRO A 41 -15.48 -17.20 -10.84
N LEU A 42 -14.76 -18.29 -10.66
CA LEU A 42 -13.80 -18.48 -9.58
C LEU A 42 -12.45 -17.96 -10.08
N GLU A 43 -11.98 -16.89 -9.46
CA GLU A 43 -10.72 -16.24 -9.82
C GLU A 43 -9.68 -16.48 -8.74
N ALA A 44 -8.49 -16.86 -9.16
CA ALA A 44 -7.31 -16.95 -8.32
C ALA A 44 -6.08 -16.54 -9.13
N GLN A 45 -5.12 -15.88 -8.49
CA GLN A 45 -3.82 -15.59 -9.07
C GLN A 45 -2.81 -16.59 -8.55
N GLY A 46 -2.11 -17.25 -9.47
CA GLY A 46 -0.98 -18.07 -9.08
C GLY A 46 0.16 -17.19 -8.58
N THR A 47 0.93 -17.70 -7.63
CA THR A 47 2.13 -17.05 -7.10
C THR A 47 3.36 -17.75 -7.64
N ASP A 48 4.30 -17.01 -8.22
CA ASP A 48 5.58 -17.59 -8.60
C ASP A 48 6.27 -18.11 -7.34
N PRO A 49 6.76 -19.36 -7.35
CA PRO A 49 7.29 -19.96 -6.14
C PRO A 49 8.57 -19.27 -5.72
N SER A 50 8.59 -18.80 -4.49
CA SER A 50 9.72 -18.12 -3.89
C SER A 50 10.86 -19.11 -3.57
N SER A 51 12.08 -18.73 -3.94
CA SER A 51 13.31 -19.46 -3.65
C SER A 51 14.20 -18.66 -2.69
N ILE A 52 14.99 -19.34 -1.87
CA ILE A 52 16.04 -18.69 -1.08
C ILE A 52 17.36 -18.77 -1.84
N TYR A 53 17.94 -17.61 -2.13
CA TYR A 53 19.27 -17.47 -2.72
C TYR A 53 20.24 -16.99 -1.62
N THR A 54 21.53 -17.23 -1.84
CA THR A 54 22.59 -16.85 -0.91
C THR A 54 23.58 -15.95 -1.60
N ILE A 55 23.92 -14.81 -0.98
CA ILE A 55 25.08 -14.01 -1.35
C ILE A 55 26.26 -14.40 -0.46
N ASN A 56 27.32 -14.89 -1.07
CA ASN A 56 28.59 -15.21 -0.42
C ASN A 56 29.57 -14.07 -0.68
N MET A 57 30.09 -13.48 0.38
CA MET A 57 30.96 -12.31 0.36
C MET A 57 32.36 -12.70 0.82
N PHE A 58 33.37 -12.22 0.12
CA PHE A 58 34.78 -12.54 0.38
C PHE A 58 35.62 -11.27 0.53
N ASP A 59 36.58 -11.33 1.43
CA ASP A 59 37.65 -10.35 1.63
C ASP A 59 38.99 -11.08 1.69
N SER A 60 39.90 -10.72 0.77
CA SER A 60 41.20 -11.36 0.65
C SER A 60 42.20 -11.07 1.78
N TYR A 61 42.02 -9.98 2.55
CA TYR A 61 42.89 -9.61 3.67
C TYR A 61 42.28 -9.97 5.03
N GLY A 62 40.97 -10.16 5.08
CA GLY A 62 40.25 -10.67 6.24
C GLY A 62 40.13 -9.66 7.38
N ASP A 63 40.16 -8.38 7.06
CA ASP A 63 39.94 -7.26 7.98
C ASP A 63 38.60 -6.55 7.75
N GLY A 64 37.76 -7.07 6.84
CA GLY A 64 36.42 -6.60 6.56
C GLY A 64 36.37 -5.61 5.39
N TRP A 65 35.16 -5.27 4.94
CA TRP A 65 34.94 -4.43 3.75
C TRP A 65 35.05 -2.93 4.01
N ASN A 66 35.48 -2.51 5.21
CA ASN A 66 35.76 -1.10 5.51
C ASN A 66 34.60 -0.13 5.14
N ALA A 67 33.38 -0.49 5.57
CA ALA A 67 32.11 0.20 5.28
C ALA A 67 31.67 0.22 3.80
N HIS A 68 32.33 -0.57 2.95
CA HIS A 68 31.86 -0.88 1.61
C HIS A 68 30.74 -1.91 1.73
N GLU A 69 29.59 -1.63 1.12
CA GLU A 69 28.38 -2.45 1.27
C GLU A 69 27.66 -2.62 -0.07
N ILE A 70 26.99 -3.76 -0.24
CA ILE A 70 26.13 -4.06 -1.38
C ILE A 70 24.67 -4.15 -0.93
N THR A 71 23.78 -3.51 -1.67
CA THR A 71 22.33 -3.62 -1.47
C THR A 71 21.72 -4.23 -2.72
N LEU A 72 21.02 -5.36 -2.58
CA LEU A 72 20.35 -6.03 -3.69
C LEU A 72 18.93 -5.46 -3.87
N ASP A 73 18.50 -5.35 -5.12
CA ASP A 73 17.11 -5.15 -5.50
C ASP A 73 16.63 -6.36 -6.29
N VAL A 74 15.58 -7.02 -5.81
CA VAL A 74 15.02 -8.25 -6.37
C VAL A 74 13.56 -7.99 -6.67
N GLY A 75 13.23 -7.77 -7.94
CA GLY A 75 11.85 -7.48 -8.35
C GLY A 75 11.26 -6.23 -7.67
N GLY A 76 12.10 -5.26 -7.27
CA GLY A 76 11.69 -4.07 -6.53
C GLY A 76 11.68 -4.22 -4.99
N VAL A 77 12.05 -5.40 -4.46
CA VAL A 77 12.26 -5.62 -3.02
C VAL A 77 13.73 -5.48 -2.69
N THR A 78 14.04 -4.61 -1.71
CA THR A 78 15.42 -4.31 -1.31
C THR A 78 15.91 -5.25 -0.19
N TYR A 79 17.12 -5.79 -0.35
CA TYR A 79 17.82 -6.61 0.64
C TYR A 79 19.21 -6.03 0.95
N GLY A 80 19.59 -6.05 2.23
CA GLY A 80 20.83 -5.44 2.72
C GLY A 80 20.61 -4.08 3.40
N PRO A 81 21.65 -3.23 3.50
CA PRO A 81 23.00 -3.42 2.97
C PRO A 81 23.73 -4.61 3.58
N PHE A 82 24.56 -5.28 2.77
CA PHE A 82 25.39 -6.41 3.15
C PHE A 82 26.87 -6.03 3.05
N GLY A 83 27.67 -6.57 3.96
CA GLY A 83 29.11 -6.42 3.94
C GLY A 83 29.79 -7.41 4.89
N ILE A 84 31.10 -7.25 5.06
CA ILE A 84 31.89 -8.01 6.01
C ILE A 84 32.47 -7.06 7.05
N THR A 85 32.21 -7.33 8.33
CA THR A 85 32.82 -6.59 9.44
C THR A 85 34.19 -7.16 9.80
N ASN A 86 35.04 -6.37 10.46
CA ASN A 86 36.36 -6.82 10.93
C ASN A 86 36.27 -8.06 11.85
N ALA A 87 35.16 -8.26 12.55
CA ALA A 87 34.95 -9.42 13.41
C ALA A 87 34.62 -10.70 12.61
N GLN A 88 34.04 -10.57 11.42
CA GLN A 88 33.70 -11.68 10.52
C GLN A 88 34.91 -12.14 9.69
N GLY A 89 35.94 -11.31 9.56
CA GLY A 89 37.18 -11.67 8.89
C GLY A 89 37.04 -11.65 7.37
N GLY A 90 37.45 -12.74 6.69
CA GLY A 90 37.50 -12.80 5.22
C GLY A 90 36.25 -13.35 4.52
N PHE A 91 35.19 -13.69 5.26
CA PHE A 91 33.99 -14.31 4.69
C PHE A 91 32.74 -13.98 5.50
N ASN A 92 31.65 -13.66 4.79
CA ASN A 92 30.30 -13.64 5.35
C ASN A 92 29.30 -14.15 4.30
N SER A 93 28.15 -14.63 4.72
CA SER A 93 27.08 -15.05 3.81
C SER A 93 25.72 -14.63 4.35
N GLU A 94 24.86 -14.13 3.47
CA GLU A 94 23.49 -13.72 3.80
C GLU A 94 22.51 -14.35 2.81
N THR A 95 21.27 -14.54 3.23
CA THR A 95 20.22 -15.11 2.38
C THR A 95 19.17 -14.07 2.03
N PHE A 96 18.57 -14.20 0.84
CA PHE A 96 17.48 -13.36 0.39
C PHE A 96 16.48 -14.18 -0.43
N THR A 97 15.21 -13.76 -0.41
CA THR A 97 14.14 -14.44 -1.13
C THR A 97 13.99 -13.85 -2.53
N VAL A 98 13.83 -14.71 -3.53
CA VAL A 98 13.61 -14.33 -4.92
C VAL A 98 12.37 -15.04 -5.46
N ASN A 99 11.62 -14.40 -6.35
CA ASN A 99 10.58 -15.07 -7.12
C ASN A 99 11.08 -15.39 -8.53
N GLU A 100 10.45 -16.36 -9.18
CA GLU A 100 10.76 -16.64 -10.60
C GLU A 100 10.47 -15.42 -11.48
N GLY A 101 11.32 -15.17 -12.47
CA GLY A 101 11.18 -13.99 -13.34
C GLY A 101 11.69 -12.67 -12.74
N ASP A 102 11.96 -12.61 -11.43
CA ASP A 102 12.53 -11.40 -10.82
C ASP A 102 13.90 -11.09 -11.41
N LEU A 103 14.14 -9.79 -11.63
CA LEU A 103 15.47 -9.30 -11.93
C LEU A 103 16.21 -9.04 -10.60
N ILE A 104 17.35 -9.70 -10.43
CA ILE A 104 18.32 -9.37 -9.38
C ILE A 104 19.26 -8.29 -9.94
N SER A 105 19.27 -7.15 -9.26
CA SER A 105 20.19 -6.06 -9.46
C SER A 105 20.84 -5.62 -8.14
N ALA A 106 21.83 -4.74 -8.20
CA ALA A 106 22.52 -4.27 -7.00
C ALA A 106 22.90 -2.80 -7.11
N THR A 107 22.96 -2.17 -5.94
CA THR A 107 23.58 -0.87 -5.73
C THR A 107 24.68 -1.00 -4.69
N TRP A 108 25.66 -0.12 -4.77
CA TRP A 108 26.84 -0.15 -3.91
C TRP A 108 26.93 1.12 -3.09
N GLN A 109 27.25 0.97 -1.81
CA GLN A 109 27.74 2.04 -0.98
C GLN A 109 29.26 2.00 -0.98
N ALA A 110 29.87 3.08 -1.47
CA ALA A 110 31.32 3.18 -1.54
C ALA A 110 31.93 3.22 -0.13
N GLY A 111 32.82 2.26 0.13
CA GLY A 111 33.76 2.25 1.25
C GLY A 111 35.21 2.06 0.79
N GLY A 112 36.05 1.55 1.68
CA GLY A 112 37.47 1.34 1.41
C GLY A 112 37.78 0.12 0.52
N PHE A 113 39.00 0.11 -0.04
CA PHE A 113 39.70 -1.10 -0.49
C PHE A 113 38.95 -2.04 -1.45
N ALA A 114 38.20 -1.49 -2.41
CA ALA A 114 37.42 -2.26 -3.39
C ALA A 114 38.14 -3.43 -4.09
N SER A 115 39.47 -3.39 -4.22
CA SER A 115 40.27 -4.46 -4.85
C SER A 115 40.32 -5.77 -4.06
N GLU A 116 39.98 -5.78 -2.77
CA GLU A 116 39.98 -7.00 -1.94
C GLU A 116 38.61 -7.68 -1.85
N ILE A 117 37.58 -7.01 -2.37
CA ILE A 117 36.18 -7.37 -2.25
C ILE A 117 35.74 -8.20 -3.46
N SER A 118 35.17 -9.37 -3.20
CA SER A 118 34.49 -10.17 -4.22
C SER A 118 33.28 -10.89 -3.64
N PHE A 119 32.36 -11.32 -4.50
CA PHE A 119 31.17 -12.03 -4.07
C PHE A 119 30.70 -13.01 -5.14
N ASN A 120 29.86 -13.95 -4.73
CA ASN A 120 29.04 -14.73 -5.64
C ASN A 120 27.63 -14.89 -5.09
N ILE A 121 26.67 -15.11 -5.99
CA ILE A 121 25.30 -15.46 -5.63
C ILE A 121 25.10 -16.92 -6.03
N THR A 122 24.60 -17.71 -5.09
CA THR A 122 24.20 -19.10 -5.33
C THR A 122 22.69 -19.25 -5.22
N ASP A 123 22.11 -20.06 -6.10
CA ASP A 123 20.71 -20.47 -5.99
C ASP A 123 20.48 -21.40 -4.79
N ASN A 124 19.23 -21.84 -4.61
CA ASN A 124 18.84 -22.75 -3.52
C ASN A 124 19.56 -24.12 -3.56
N ASN A 125 20.16 -24.47 -4.71
CA ASN A 125 20.89 -25.72 -4.92
C ASN A 125 22.40 -25.56 -4.70
N GLY A 126 22.85 -24.36 -4.33
CA GLY A 126 24.27 -24.02 -4.20
C GLY A 126 24.98 -23.83 -5.54
N VAL A 127 24.26 -23.73 -6.65
CA VAL A 127 24.84 -23.42 -7.96
C VAL A 127 25.12 -21.93 -8.02
N VAL A 128 26.35 -21.57 -8.37
CA VAL A 128 26.73 -20.17 -8.56
C VAL A 128 26.04 -19.63 -9.82
N VAL A 129 25.12 -18.68 -9.62
CA VAL A 129 24.37 -18.01 -10.70
C VAL A 129 25.01 -16.69 -11.13
N PHE A 130 25.79 -16.08 -10.24
CA PHE A 130 26.55 -14.86 -10.52
C PHE A 130 27.85 -14.83 -9.70
N SER A 131 28.90 -14.22 -10.24
CA SER A 131 30.12 -13.88 -9.51
C SER A 131 30.61 -12.52 -9.97
N GLY A 132 31.07 -11.69 -9.04
CA GLY A 132 31.51 -10.34 -9.35
C GLY A 132 32.43 -9.74 -8.31
N VAL A 133 32.90 -8.54 -8.63
CA VAL A 133 33.66 -7.64 -7.76
C VAL A 133 32.88 -6.34 -7.57
N VAL A 134 33.44 -5.41 -6.81
CA VAL A 134 32.85 -4.07 -6.60
C VAL A 134 32.50 -3.40 -7.92
N ASP A 135 31.35 -2.74 -7.94
CA ASP A 135 30.77 -2.01 -9.08
C ASP A 135 30.36 -2.87 -10.30
N ASP A 136 30.53 -4.21 -10.26
CA ASP A 136 29.96 -5.07 -11.29
C ASP A 136 28.44 -4.96 -11.29
N ALA A 137 27.86 -4.71 -12.47
CA ALA A 137 26.42 -4.67 -12.64
C ALA A 137 25.85 -6.10 -12.58
N ILE A 138 25.00 -6.35 -11.58
CA ILE A 138 24.20 -7.57 -11.54
C ILE A 138 22.98 -7.38 -12.45
N ASN A 139 22.86 -8.25 -13.45
CA ASN A 139 21.72 -8.29 -14.37
C ASN A 139 21.34 -9.76 -14.58
N TYR A 140 20.82 -10.38 -13.52
CA TYR A 140 20.44 -11.78 -13.51
C TYR A 140 18.93 -11.90 -13.34
N THR A 141 18.25 -12.42 -14.36
CA THR A 141 16.82 -12.75 -14.26
C THR A 141 16.67 -14.18 -13.75
N VAL A 142 15.92 -14.36 -12.66
CA VAL A 142 15.61 -15.67 -12.11
C VAL A 142 14.85 -16.48 -13.16
N PRO A 143 15.30 -17.71 -13.50
CA PRO A 143 14.64 -18.52 -14.52
C PRO A 143 13.18 -18.84 -14.15
N LEU A 144 12.30 -18.74 -15.14
CA LEU A 144 10.93 -19.25 -15.03
C LEU A 144 10.97 -20.79 -15.14
N VAL A 145 10.40 -21.49 -14.16
CA VAL A 145 10.35 -22.96 -14.13
C VAL A 145 8.91 -23.48 -14.32
N GLY A 146 7.93 -22.58 -14.47
CA GLY A 146 6.55 -22.87 -14.86
C GLY A 146 6.41 -23.75 -16.13
N PRO A 147 5.20 -24.28 -16.41
CA PRO A 147 3.91 -23.68 -16.07
C PRO A 147 3.35 -24.08 -14.70
N TYR A 148 2.57 -23.18 -14.12
CA TYR A 148 1.76 -23.41 -12.93
C TYR A 148 0.30 -23.64 -13.31
N THR A 149 -0.36 -24.56 -12.61
CA THR A 149 -1.77 -24.90 -12.81
C THR A 149 -2.52 -24.68 -11.51
N LEU A 150 -3.63 -23.95 -11.59
CA LEU A 150 -4.59 -23.80 -10.49
C LEU A 150 -5.62 -24.91 -10.57
N SER A 151 -5.87 -25.57 -9.45
CA SER A 151 -6.81 -26.69 -9.31
C SER A 151 -7.82 -26.38 -8.22
N TRP A 152 -9.11 -26.48 -8.54
CA TRP A 152 -10.22 -26.12 -7.65
C TRP A 152 -10.92 -27.36 -7.09
N TYR A 153 -11.29 -27.32 -5.82
CA TYR A 153 -11.87 -28.43 -5.07
C TYR A 153 -13.11 -28.01 -4.28
N ASP A 154 -13.94 -28.99 -3.94
CA ASP A 154 -15.16 -28.81 -3.13
C ASP A 154 -14.93 -28.73 -1.62
N ALA A 155 -13.75 -29.15 -1.15
CA ALA A 155 -13.31 -29.12 0.23
C ALA A 155 -11.76 -29.18 0.28
N PRO A 156 -11.10 -28.91 1.42
CA PRO A 156 -9.67 -29.18 1.57
C PRO A 156 -9.39 -30.68 1.35
N GLY A 157 -8.65 -31.01 0.29
CA GLY A 157 -8.40 -32.40 -0.13
C GLY A 157 -9.64 -33.12 -0.69
N GLY A 158 -10.64 -32.37 -1.13
CA GLY A 158 -11.90 -32.86 -1.68
C GLY A 158 -11.81 -33.30 -3.15
N THR A 159 -12.96 -33.32 -3.82
CA THR A 159 -13.06 -33.67 -5.25
C THR A 159 -12.62 -32.51 -6.11
N LEU A 160 -11.78 -32.77 -7.11
CA LEU A 160 -11.39 -31.79 -8.13
C LEU A 160 -12.60 -31.38 -8.97
N LEU A 161 -12.92 -30.09 -8.96
CA LEU A 161 -13.98 -29.46 -9.74
C LEU A 161 -13.51 -29.07 -11.14
N GLY A 162 -12.26 -28.62 -11.26
CA GLY A 162 -11.69 -28.15 -12.52
C GLY A 162 -10.35 -27.47 -12.32
N THR A 163 -9.78 -26.95 -13.41
CA THR A 163 -8.50 -26.27 -13.41
C THR A 163 -8.57 -24.93 -14.16
N GLY A 164 -7.65 -24.03 -13.84
CA GLY A 164 -7.52 -22.70 -14.46
C GLY A 164 -8.14 -21.56 -13.66
N SER A 165 -7.99 -20.35 -14.20
CA SER A 165 -8.65 -19.12 -13.73
C SER A 165 -9.05 -18.29 -14.97
N PRO A 166 -10.33 -17.88 -15.11
CA PRO A 166 -11.45 -18.28 -14.27
C PRO A 166 -11.80 -19.78 -14.41
N LEU A 167 -12.34 -20.37 -13.34
CA LEU A 167 -13.15 -21.58 -13.41
C LEU A 167 -14.64 -21.24 -13.24
N GLU A 168 -15.50 -21.76 -14.10
CA GLU A 168 -16.94 -21.58 -13.97
C GLU A 168 -17.51 -22.44 -12.84
N ALA A 169 -18.04 -21.79 -11.79
CA ALA A 169 -18.60 -22.49 -10.63
C ALA A 169 -19.96 -23.14 -10.94
N VAL A 170 -20.78 -22.56 -11.81
CA VAL A 170 -22.11 -23.10 -12.14
C VAL A 170 -21.96 -24.40 -12.93
N GLY A 171 -22.51 -25.49 -12.41
CA GLY A 171 -22.37 -26.83 -12.96
C GLY A 171 -21.27 -27.67 -12.28
N THR A 172 -20.62 -27.13 -11.25
CA THR A 172 -19.75 -27.89 -10.34
C THR A 172 -20.59 -28.68 -9.33
N SER A 173 -19.96 -29.62 -8.59
CA SER A 173 -20.64 -30.34 -7.50
C SER A 173 -21.04 -29.44 -6.34
N VAL A 174 -20.27 -28.37 -6.08
CA VAL A 174 -20.55 -27.37 -5.02
C VAL A 174 -21.68 -26.44 -5.43
N MET A 175 -21.67 -25.96 -6.67
CA MET A 175 -22.64 -25.01 -7.20
C MET A 175 -23.29 -25.56 -8.49
N PRO A 176 -24.16 -26.59 -8.38
CA PRO A 176 -24.87 -27.12 -9.54
C PRO A 176 -25.91 -26.12 -10.10
N THR A 177 -26.33 -25.15 -9.28
CA THR A 177 -27.24 -24.04 -9.62
C THR A 177 -26.78 -22.76 -8.91
N SER A 178 -27.01 -21.60 -9.50
CA SER A 178 -26.71 -20.27 -8.94
C SER A 178 -27.83 -19.73 -8.04
N SER A 179 -28.29 -20.56 -7.09
CA SER A 179 -29.27 -20.15 -6.08
C SER A 179 -28.62 -19.36 -4.95
N THR A 180 -29.41 -18.58 -4.21
CA THR A 180 -28.90 -17.82 -3.06
C THR A 180 -28.29 -18.73 -1.99
N GLY A 181 -27.21 -18.26 -1.39
CA GLY A 181 -26.42 -19.01 -0.41
C GLY A 181 -24.94 -18.69 -0.48
N SER A 182 -24.21 -19.19 0.51
CA SER A 182 -22.75 -19.07 0.59
C SER A 182 -22.11 -20.41 0.24
N TYR A 183 -21.10 -20.37 -0.63
CA TYR A 183 -20.46 -21.54 -1.22
C TYR A 183 -18.94 -21.43 -1.11
N SER A 184 -18.30 -22.42 -0.49
CA SER A 184 -16.84 -22.49 -0.37
C SER A 184 -16.23 -23.30 -1.51
N PHE A 185 -15.20 -22.74 -2.11
CA PHE A 185 -14.31 -23.40 -3.07
C PHE A 185 -12.89 -23.34 -2.53
N TYR A 186 -12.07 -24.32 -2.91
CA TYR A 186 -10.70 -24.41 -2.44
C TYR A 186 -9.76 -24.51 -3.62
N VAL A 187 -8.79 -23.61 -3.73
CA VAL A 187 -7.81 -23.61 -4.82
C VAL A 187 -6.44 -24.01 -4.31
N THR A 188 -5.75 -24.83 -5.09
CA THR A 188 -4.32 -25.12 -4.92
C THR A 188 -3.58 -24.72 -6.19
N GLN A 189 -2.27 -24.58 -6.06
CA GLN A 189 -1.36 -24.43 -7.17
C GLN A 189 -0.42 -25.62 -7.25
N THR A 190 -0.16 -26.12 -8.46
CA THR A 190 0.88 -27.12 -8.74
C THR A 190 1.77 -26.63 -9.89
N GLY A 191 3.06 -26.90 -9.85
CA GLY A 191 4.01 -26.48 -10.88
C GLY A 191 5.04 -27.53 -11.27
N GLY A 192 5.79 -27.28 -12.35
CA GLY A 192 6.93 -28.11 -12.73
C GLY A 192 8.10 -28.04 -11.72
N ALA A 193 8.15 -26.94 -10.96
CA ALA A 193 9.22 -26.58 -10.03
C ALA A 193 8.88 -26.87 -8.57
N CYS A 194 7.65 -27.23 -8.24
CA CYS A 194 7.17 -27.30 -6.86
C CYS A 194 6.05 -28.35 -6.73
N THR A 195 5.90 -28.95 -5.55
CA THR A 195 4.72 -29.81 -5.28
C THR A 195 3.48 -28.95 -4.98
N GLU A 196 2.30 -29.55 -4.86
CA GLU A 196 1.04 -28.83 -4.62
C GLU A 196 1.09 -27.90 -3.39
N SER A 197 0.54 -26.68 -3.50
CA SER A 197 0.40 -25.71 -2.41
C SER A 197 -0.59 -26.17 -1.33
N ALA A 198 -0.73 -25.39 -0.24
CA ALA A 198 -1.90 -25.56 0.61
C ALA A 198 -3.17 -25.09 -0.13
N ALA A 199 -4.31 -25.60 0.30
CA ALA A 199 -5.60 -25.22 -0.26
C ALA A 199 -6.08 -23.89 0.37
N VAL A 200 -6.31 -22.89 -0.48
CA VAL A 200 -6.80 -21.57 -0.09
C VAL A 200 -8.30 -21.48 -0.36
N GLU A 201 -9.08 -21.01 0.62
CA GLU A 201 -10.53 -20.91 0.52
C GLU A 201 -10.99 -19.62 -0.20
N LEU A 202 -11.86 -19.78 -1.19
CA LEU A 202 -12.65 -18.74 -1.82
C LEU A 202 -14.12 -18.94 -1.45
N VAL A 203 -14.72 -17.92 -0.82
CA VAL A 203 -16.14 -17.93 -0.48
C VAL A 203 -16.91 -17.11 -1.52
N ILE A 204 -17.93 -17.72 -2.10
CA ILE A 204 -18.87 -17.08 -3.01
C ILE A 204 -20.23 -16.94 -2.35
N ASP A 205 -20.70 -15.71 -2.21
CA ASP A 205 -22.06 -15.40 -1.76
C ASP A 205 -22.95 -15.08 -2.94
N ILE A 206 -23.95 -15.93 -3.18
CA ILE A 206 -25.01 -15.64 -4.14
C ILE A 206 -26.15 -14.96 -3.39
N THR A 207 -26.49 -13.75 -3.83
CA THR A 207 -27.44 -12.86 -3.16
C THR A 207 -28.55 -12.44 -4.13
N ASP A 208 -29.70 -12.07 -3.58
CA ASP A 208 -30.82 -11.52 -4.36
C ASP A 208 -30.60 -10.02 -4.67
N VAL A 209 -29.85 -9.33 -3.81
CA VAL A 209 -29.47 -7.92 -3.94
C VAL A 209 -27.95 -7.81 -3.88
N ASN A 210 -27.34 -7.27 -4.94
CA ASN A 210 -25.91 -6.98 -4.97
C ASN A 210 -25.71 -5.56 -5.51
N VAL A 211 -25.13 -4.70 -4.68
CA VAL A 211 -24.93 -3.28 -4.95
C VAL A 211 -23.59 -2.85 -4.40
N GLU A 212 -22.97 -1.84 -5.01
CA GLU A 212 -21.82 -1.15 -4.40
C GLU A 212 -22.28 0.14 -3.72
N LEU A 213 -21.65 0.44 -2.58
CA LEU A 213 -21.87 1.66 -1.82
C LEU A 213 -20.63 2.54 -1.86
N THR A 214 -20.83 3.84 -2.04
CA THR A 214 -19.80 4.86 -1.81
C THR A 214 -20.12 5.66 -0.57
N ALA A 215 -19.14 5.75 0.33
CA ALA A 215 -19.18 6.57 1.52
C ALA A 215 -18.91 8.05 1.21
N VAL A 216 -19.52 8.94 1.99
CA VAL A 216 -19.20 10.35 2.08
C VAL A 216 -18.83 10.62 3.54
N GLY A 217 -17.60 11.07 3.76
CA GLY A 217 -17.08 11.37 5.09
C GLY A 217 -17.76 12.57 5.77
N GLU A 218 -17.53 12.71 7.07
CA GLU A 218 -17.93 13.91 7.81
C GLU A 218 -17.21 15.15 7.28
N THR A 219 -17.87 16.32 7.31
CA THR A 219 -17.28 17.58 6.87
C THR A 219 -16.21 18.10 7.84
N CYS A 220 -16.34 17.78 9.13
CA CYS A 220 -15.38 18.09 10.19
C CYS A 220 -15.48 17.01 11.29
N THR A 221 -14.44 16.90 12.13
CA THR A 221 -14.48 15.94 13.24
C THR A 221 -15.67 16.19 14.16
N GLY A 222 -16.55 15.19 14.26
CA GLY A 222 -17.68 15.19 15.19
C GLY A 222 -18.91 15.97 14.73
N THR A 223 -19.00 16.38 13.46
CA THR A 223 -20.22 16.97 12.91
C THR A 223 -21.33 15.94 12.71
N ALA A 224 -21.00 14.65 12.64
CA ALA A 224 -21.96 13.57 12.42
C ALA A 224 -22.85 13.84 11.20
N ASP A 225 -22.24 14.15 10.05
CA ASP A 225 -22.91 14.45 8.77
C ASP A 225 -22.42 13.55 7.62
N GLY A 226 -21.75 12.45 7.95
CA GLY A 226 -21.39 11.40 7.00
C GLY A 226 -22.62 10.63 6.50
N THR A 227 -22.50 10.03 5.33
CA THR A 227 -23.56 9.25 4.65
C THR A 227 -22.94 8.26 3.68
N PHE A 228 -23.75 7.46 3.00
CA PHE A 228 -23.35 6.68 1.83
C PHE A 228 -24.47 6.68 0.78
N SER A 229 -24.15 6.21 -0.43
CA SER A 229 -25.12 6.03 -1.51
C SER A 229 -24.75 4.84 -2.40
N ILE A 230 -25.76 4.24 -3.04
CA ILE A 230 -25.54 3.20 -4.06
C ILE A 230 -24.88 3.82 -5.29
N THR A 231 -23.78 3.21 -5.76
CA THR A 231 -23.11 3.59 -7.02
C THR A 231 -23.46 2.67 -8.18
N THR A 232 -23.62 1.38 -7.91
CA THR A 232 -23.94 0.35 -8.91
C THR A 232 -24.95 -0.63 -8.32
N VAL A 233 -25.78 -1.20 -9.20
CA VAL A 233 -26.77 -2.22 -8.87
C VAL A 233 -26.59 -3.35 -9.87
N ASP A 234 -26.04 -4.47 -9.40
CA ASP A 234 -25.94 -5.68 -10.21
C ASP A 234 -27.26 -6.45 -10.18
N CYS A 235 -27.94 -6.47 -9.02
CA CYS A 235 -29.28 -7.03 -8.85
C CYS A 235 -29.99 -6.45 -7.62
N GLY A 236 -31.30 -6.73 -7.55
CA GLY A 236 -32.25 -6.13 -6.62
C GLY A 236 -33.15 -5.12 -7.32
N THR A 237 -34.38 -4.96 -6.84
CA THR A 237 -35.37 -4.05 -7.44
C THR A 237 -35.64 -2.85 -6.54
N ALA A 238 -35.41 -1.64 -7.05
CA ALA A 238 -35.74 -0.40 -6.33
C ALA A 238 -37.26 -0.30 -6.01
N PRO A 239 -37.66 0.39 -4.93
CA PRO A 239 -36.84 1.17 -4.00
C PRO A 239 -35.94 0.34 -3.07
N PHE A 240 -34.78 0.90 -2.71
CA PHE A 240 -33.87 0.30 -1.75
C PHE A 240 -34.01 0.94 -0.37
N SER A 241 -33.82 0.12 0.67
CA SER A 241 -33.71 0.54 2.06
C SER A 241 -32.48 -0.09 2.71
N PHE A 242 -32.00 0.51 3.79
CA PHE A 242 -30.72 0.18 4.41
C PHE A 242 -30.91 -0.10 5.90
N SER A 243 -30.38 -1.23 6.35
CA SER A 243 -30.13 -1.50 7.77
C SER A 243 -28.66 -1.21 8.04
N VAL A 244 -28.39 -0.40 9.07
CA VAL A 244 -27.02 -0.06 9.49
C VAL A 244 -26.80 -0.66 10.88
N ASP A 245 -25.75 -1.46 11.02
CA ASP A 245 -25.36 -2.21 12.24
C ASP A 245 -26.52 -3.02 12.86
N GLY A 246 -27.38 -3.59 12.02
CA GLY A 246 -28.56 -4.36 12.45
C GLY A 246 -29.76 -3.51 12.90
N GLY A 247 -29.74 -2.20 12.62
CA GLY A 247 -30.87 -1.30 12.83
C GLY A 247 -32.07 -1.58 11.92
N ALA A 248 -33.16 -0.83 12.11
CA ALA A 248 -34.33 -0.96 11.24
C ALA A 248 -34.04 -0.46 9.81
N PHE A 249 -34.63 -1.12 8.82
CA PHE A 249 -34.53 -0.69 7.42
C PHE A 249 -35.18 0.67 7.19
N GLY A 250 -34.47 1.56 6.51
CA GLY A 250 -34.92 2.91 6.20
C GLY A 250 -34.12 3.55 5.05
N PRO A 251 -34.29 4.85 4.80
CA PRO A 251 -33.41 5.57 3.88
C PRO A 251 -31.97 5.60 4.39
N ALA A 252 -31.00 5.87 3.50
CA ALA A 252 -29.60 6.04 3.90
C ALA A 252 -29.48 7.13 4.98
N PRO A 253 -28.82 6.85 6.13
CA PRO A 253 -28.64 7.86 7.18
C PRO A 253 -27.76 9.00 6.70
N THR A 254 -28.09 10.23 7.10
CA THR A 254 -27.36 11.45 6.74
C THR A 254 -26.58 12.03 7.93
N ASN A 255 -26.44 11.23 8.98
CA ASN A 255 -25.94 11.66 10.28
C ASN A 255 -24.94 10.66 10.88
N LEU A 256 -24.15 10.00 10.03
CA LEU A 256 -23.13 9.05 10.46
C LEU A 256 -21.88 9.80 10.91
N THR A 257 -21.27 9.32 11.98
CA THR A 257 -19.96 9.80 12.43
C THR A 257 -18.84 9.08 11.69
N ALA A 258 -17.61 9.57 11.77
CA ALA A 258 -16.46 8.79 11.31
C ALA A 258 -16.40 7.44 12.05
N GLY A 259 -16.24 6.35 11.29
CA GLY A 259 -16.32 4.99 11.80
C GLY A 259 -16.56 3.96 10.70
N THR A 260 -16.55 2.69 11.10
CA THR A 260 -16.85 1.55 10.22
C THR A 260 -18.24 1.02 10.56
N TYR A 261 -19.07 0.86 9.53
CA TYR A 261 -20.46 0.42 9.62
C TYR A 261 -20.68 -0.84 8.79
N VAL A 262 -21.57 -1.72 9.25
CA VAL A 262 -22.05 -2.87 8.48
C VAL A 262 -23.44 -2.56 7.95
N VAL A 263 -23.59 -2.51 6.63
CA VAL A 263 -24.83 -2.15 5.94
C VAL A 263 -25.42 -3.37 5.22
N VAL A 264 -26.71 -3.62 5.45
CA VAL A 264 -27.50 -4.58 4.65
C VAL A 264 -28.49 -3.79 3.82
N VAL A 265 -28.54 -4.06 2.52
CA VAL A 265 -29.45 -3.40 1.57
C VAL A 265 -30.64 -4.31 1.30
N GLN A 266 -31.85 -3.80 1.47
CA GLN A 266 -33.10 -4.49 1.17
C GLN A 266 -33.78 -3.84 -0.02
N ASP A 267 -34.29 -4.67 -0.94
CA ASP A 267 -35.02 -4.24 -2.12
C ASP A 267 -36.55 -4.23 -1.90
N ASP A 268 -37.33 -3.86 -2.93
CA ASP A 268 -38.80 -3.77 -2.86
C ASP A 268 -39.48 -5.13 -2.58
N ALA A 269 -38.80 -6.23 -2.94
CA ALA A 269 -39.27 -7.59 -2.70
C ALA A 269 -38.91 -8.10 -1.30
N THR A 270 -38.34 -7.26 -0.44
CA THR A 270 -37.85 -7.59 0.91
C THR A 270 -36.70 -8.59 0.93
N LEU A 271 -35.99 -8.71 -0.19
CA LEU A 271 -34.78 -9.53 -0.30
C LEU A 271 -33.56 -8.68 0.07
N GLU A 272 -32.52 -9.33 0.57
CA GLU A 272 -31.40 -8.66 1.23
C GLU A 272 -30.06 -8.98 0.54
N SER A 273 -29.12 -8.03 0.64
CA SER A 273 -27.73 -8.22 0.25
C SER A 273 -26.94 -9.00 1.29
N SER A 274 -25.75 -9.49 0.91
CA SER A 274 -24.71 -9.77 1.92
C SER A 274 -24.34 -8.49 2.69
N PRO A 275 -23.84 -8.60 3.94
CA PRO A 275 -23.39 -7.44 4.69
C PRO A 275 -22.23 -6.71 3.98
N ILE A 276 -22.37 -5.39 3.79
CA ILE A 276 -21.38 -4.53 3.14
C ILE A 276 -20.70 -3.67 4.20
N THR A 277 -19.37 -3.67 4.24
CA THR A 277 -18.62 -2.78 5.14
C THR A 277 -18.47 -1.40 4.50
N VAL A 278 -18.92 -0.36 5.21
CA VAL A 278 -18.82 1.05 4.79
C VAL A 278 -17.97 1.80 5.81
N VAL A 279 -16.90 2.47 5.34
CA VAL A 279 -16.04 3.30 6.18
C VAL A 279 -16.36 4.76 5.93
N ILE A 280 -16.86 5.44 6.96
CA ILE A 280 -17.04 6.89 6.97
C ILE A 280 -15.77 7.48 7.58
N GLU A 281 -15.06 8.29 6.81
CA GLU A 281 -13.86 8.98 7.28
C GLU A 281 -14.19 10.43 7.71
N THR A 282 -13.29 11.07 8.46
CA THR A 282 -13.32 12.54 8.57
C THR A 282 -12.45 13.12 7.47
N ILE A 283 -12.99 14.04 6.67
CA ILE A 283 -12.17 14.76 5.69
C ILE A 283 -11.19 15.67 6.45
N ASN A 284 -9.89 15.55 6.16
CA ASN A 284 -8.85 16.38 6.78
C ASN A 284 -9.17 17.87 6.60
N THR A 285 -9.54 18.53 7.68
CA THR A 285 -9.64 19.98 7.72
C THR A 285 -8.23 20.55 7.85
N VAL A 286 -7.72 21.19 6.80
CA VAL A 286 -6.42 21.88 6.85
C VAL A 286 -6.55 23.04 7.83
N ILE A 287 -5.89 22.96 8.99
CA ILE A 287 -5.79 24.10 9.91
C ILE A 287 -4.84 25.12 9.25
N PRO A 288 -5.27 26.35 8.93
CA PRO A 288 -4.37 27.38 8.41
C PRO A 288 -3.28 27.71 9.45
N SER A 289 -2.09 28.05 8.98
CA SER A 289 -1.00 28.48 9.86
C SER A 289 -1.40 29.70 10.68
N THR A 290 -0.90 29.77 11.92
CA THR A 290 -1.10 30.93 12.79
C THR A 290 -0.56 32.19 12.12
N PRO A 291 -1.33 33.30 12.07
CA PRO A 291 -0.83 34.56 11.53
C PRO A 291 0.36 35.05 12.35
N PHE A 292 1.42 35.53 11.69
CA PHE A 292 2.58 36.14 12.33
C PHE A 292 2.71 37.60 11.87
N THR A 293 3.18 38.48 12.76
CA THR A 293 3.54 39.87 12.42
C THR A 293 5.06 39.95 12.28
N ALA A 294 5.54 40.51 11.17
CA ALA A 294 6.97 40.51 10.83
C ALA A 294 7.79 41.57 11.56
N ASP A 295 7.15 42.54 12.24
CA ASP A 295 7.86 43.69 12.79
C ASP A 295 7.69 43.86 14.31
N SER A 296 8.80 43.93 15.03
CA SER A 296 8.80 43.86 16.50
C SER A 296 8.89 45.23 17.19
N VAL A 297 9.44 46.27 16.54
CA VAL A 297 9.43 47.66 17.04
C VAL A 297 9.70 48.65 15.88
N LEU A 298 8.73 49.50 15.53
CA LEU A 298 8.96 50.66 14.66
C LEU A 298 9.19 51.93 15.49
N ALA A 299 10.29 52.63 15.23
CA ALA A 299 10.55 53.97 15.75
C ALA A 299 10.44 55.02 14.63
N ALA A 300 9.53 55.98 14.79
CA ALA A 300 9.42 57.15 13.91
C ALA A 300 10.00 58.39 14.62
N CYS A 301 10.98 59.07 14.01
CA CYS A 301 11.43 60.39 14.47
C CYS A 301 10.66 61.51 13.76
N GLY A 302 10.62 62.70 14.36
CA GLY A 302 9.91 63.86 13.82
C GLY A 302 10.27 64.16 12.36
N GLY A 303 9.28 64.10 11.47
CA GLY A 303 9.42 64.33 10.03
C GLY A 303 8.82 63.24 9.13
N SER A 304 8.55 62.04 9.66
CA SER A 304 7.87 60.97 8.91
C SER A 304 6.35 61.16 8.93
N ALA A 305 5.73 61.23 7.74
CA ALA A 305 4.27 61.39 7.61
C ALA A 305 3.50 60.05 7.66
N SER A 306 4.16 58.92 7.36
CA SER A 306 3.60 57.56 7.43
C SER A 306 4.69 56.50 7.46
N ILE A 307 4.39 55.34 8.04
CA ILE A 307 5.18 54.10 7.89
C ILE A 307 4.22 52.95 7.57
N LEU A 308 4.63 52.04 6.67
CA LEU A 308 3.89 50.82 6.36
C LEU A 308 4.12 49.79 7.47
N LEU A 309 3.03 49.25 8.01
CA LEU A 309 3.04 48.07 8.88
C LEU A 309 2.67 46.87 8.00
N ASP A 310 3.58 45.91 7.88
CA ASP A 310 3.30 44.67 7.16
C ASP A 310 2.63 43.67 8.12
N ALA A 311 1.34 43.43 7.92
CA ALA A 311 0.54 42.48 8.68
C ALA A 311 -0.25 41.62 7.69
N GLU A 312 0.25 40.41 7.45
CA GLU A 312 -0.44 39.39 6.65
C GLU A 312 -1.48 38.69 7.53
N ALA A 313 -2.76 39.02 7.32
CA ALA A 313 -3.87 38.28 7.91
C ALA A 313 -4.20 37.07 7.04
N SER A 314 -3.75 35.88 7.44
CA SER A 314 -4.27 34.62 6.89
C SER A 314 -5.31 34.01 7.86
N PRO A 315 -6.49 33.54 7.40
CA PRO A 315 -7.04 33.62 6.04
C PRO A 315 -7.96 34.84 5.81
N SER A 316 -8.04 35.25 4.54
CA SER A 316 -8.97 36.28 4.04
C SER A 316 -10.43 35.97 4.39
N GLY A 317 -11.12 36.94 5.00
CA GLY A 317 -12.58 36.89 5.24
C GLY A 317 -13.03 36.71 6.68
N VAL A 318 -12.12 36.54 7.65
CA VAL A 318 -12.47 36.50 9.08
C VAL A 318 -12.26 37.87 9.72
N PRO A 319 -13.21 38.40 10.53
CA PRO A 319 -13.01 39.64 11.26
C PRO A 319 -11.80 39.51 12.20
N THR A 320 -10.73 40.24 11.91
CA THR A 320 -9.54 40.29 12.75
C THR A 320 -9.58 41.54 13.63
N THR A 321 -9.28 41.37 14.92
CA THR A 321 -9.16 42.50 15.84
C THR A 321 -7.68 42.78 16.09
N PHE A 322 -7.23 43.99 15.73
CA PHE A 322 -5.88 44.46 16.04
C PHE A 322 -5.90 45.31 17.30
N THR A 323 -4.89 45.15 18.14
CA THR A 323 -4.66 46.03 19.31
C THR A 323 -3.49 46.94 19.02
N LEU A 324 -3.72 48.26 19.08
CA LEU A 324 -2.66 49.26 19.00
C LEU A 324 -2.15 49.57 20.41
N ASN A 325 -0.93 49.15 20.73
CA ASN A 325 -0.25 49.53 21.96
C ASN A 325 0.61 50.77 21.69
N MET A 326 0.33 51.86 22.37
CA MET A 326 1.04 53.14 22.22
C MET A 326 1.88 53.40 23.47
N VAL A 327 3.12 53.86 23.29
CA VAL A 327 4.04 54.17 24.40
C VAL A 327 4.57 55.60 24.23
N ASP A 328 4.58 56.35 25.32
CA ASP A 328 5.27 57.64 25.43
C ASP A 328 6.44 57.49 26.40
N SER A 329 7.66 57.73 25.90
CA SER A 329 8.89 57.55 26.67
C SER A 329 9.12 58.64 27.71
N TRP A 330 8.46 59.80 27.58
CA TRP A 330 8.61 60.94 28.50
C TRP A 330 7.38 61.20 29.37
N GLY A 331 6.25 60.57 29.04
CA GLY A 331 5.02 60.60 29.84
C GLY A 331 4.33 61.96 29.87
N ASP A 332 4.65 62.84 28.93
CA ASP A 332 4.08 64.17 28.74
C ASP A 332 3.02 64.21 27.63
N GLY A 333 2.67 63.04 27.08
CA GLY A 333 1.78 62.89 25.95
C GLY A 333 2.48 63.22 24.64
N TRP A 334 1.79 63.02 23.52
CA TRP A 334 2.41 63.19 22.20
C TRP A 334 2.42 64.64 21.69
N ASN A 335 2.33 65.64 22.58
CA ASN A 335 2.44 67.07 22.25
C ASN A 335 1.51 67.51 21.08
N GLY A 336 0.29 66.96 21.05
CA GLY A 336 -0.71 67.24 20.00
C GLY A 336 -0.59 66.38 18.74
N ASN A 337 0.37 65.46 18.68
CA ASN A 337 0.45 64.48 17.60
C ASN A 337 -0.55 63.33 17.84
N ALA A 338 -0.98 62.72 16.74
CA ALA A 338 -1.90 61.59 16.75
C ALA A 338 -1.62 60.64 15.58
N ILE A 339 -2.01 59.38 15.73
CA ILE A 339 -1.90 58.34 14.70
C ILE A 339 -3.26 58.11 14.04
N THR A 340 -3.24 57.94 12.73
CA THR A 340 -4.35 57.41 11.93
C THR A 340 -3.90 56.10 11.29
N ILE A 341 -4.65 55.03 11.52
CA ILE A 341 -4.41 53.71 10.91
C ILE A 341 -5.34 53.56 9.71
N TYR A 342 -4.76 53.15 8.59
CA TYR A 342 -5.48 52.84 7.36
C TYR A 342 -5.41 51.33 7.11
N ALA A 343 -6.54 50.74 6.73
CA ALA A 343 -6.62 49.40 6.15
C ALA A 343 -7.07 49.55 4.69
N ASP A 344 -6.29 49.04 3.74
CA ASP A 344 -6.54 49.16 2.28
C ASP A 344 -6.84 50.60 1.82
N GLY A 345 -6.15 51.58 2.43
CA GLY A 345 -6.33 53.01 2.13
C GLY A 345 -7.55 53.66 2.78
N VAL A 346 -8.36 52.92 3.56
CA VAL A 346 -9.51 53.44 4.32
C VAL A 346 -9.12 53.63 5.79
N PRO A 347 -9.37 54.80 6.41
CA PRO A 347 -9.05 55.01 7.82
C PRO A 347 -9.95 54.16 8.72
N VAL A 348 -9.34 53.32 9.57
CA VAL A 348 -10.03 52.45 10.54
C VAL A 348 -9.84 52.90 11.99
N LEU A 349 -8.83 53.74 12.25
CA LEU A 349 -8.64 54.43 13.52
C LEU A 349 -8.11 55.83 13.20
N VAL A 350 -8.74 56.88 13.74
CA VAL A 350 -8.38 58.27 13.43
C VAL A 350 -8.06 59.01 14.71
N GLY A 351 -6.90 59.66 14.75
CA GLY A 351 -6.54 60.57 15.84
C GLY A 351 -6.23 59.89 17.17
N ALA A 352 -5.73 58.64 17.15
CA ALA A 352 -5.29 57.96 18.36
C ALA A 352 -4.07 58.68 18.95
N THR A 353 -4.15 59.06 20.22
CA THR A 353 -3.10 59.80 20.92
C THR A 353 -2.95 59.29 22.34
N ILE A 354 -1.81 59.56 22.96
CA ILE A 354 -1.60 59.38 24.40
C ILE A 354 -1.77 60.77 25.04
N PRO A 355 -2.75 60.93 25.94
CA PRO A 355 -3.05 62.21 26.59
C PRO A 355 -1.94 62.69 27.52
#